data_AF-A0A5B7CCZ9-F1
#
_entry.id   AF-A0A5B7CCZ9-F1
#
_cell.length_a   1.000
_cell.length_b   1.000
_cell.length_c   1.000
_cell.angle_alpha   90.00
_cell.angle_beta   90.00
_cell.angle_gamma   90.00
#
_symmetry.space_group_name_H-M   'P 1'
#
loop_
_entity.id
_entity.type
_entity.pdbx_description
1 polymer ?
#
loop_
_entity_poly.entity_id
_entity_poly.type
_entity_poly.pdbx_seq_one_letter_code
_entity_poly.pdbx_strand_id
1 'polypeptide(L)'
;LPLAEFAYNNSYQSSIEMAPFEALYGRPCRSPICWTEVGETTVLGPDLVQETTEKVKVIRQRLLTAQSRQKSYADRRRRPLMFTVGDHVFLKVAPRRGLMRFGRSGKLTPRFIGPFEILERIGEVAYRLALPPHLSGVHDVFHVSMLRKYEPDPTHVLDW
;
A
#
# COMPACT_ATOMS: atom_id res chain seq x y z
N LEU A 1 -25.24 0.87 5.88
CA LEU A 1 -24.18 -0.07 5.43
C LEU A 1 -24.65 -0.98 4.29
N PRO A 2 -25.77 -1.71 4.37
CA PRO A 2 -26.15 -2.71 3.34
C PRO A 2 -26.34 -2.12 1.93
N LEU A 3 -27.00 -0.97 1.82
CA LEU A 3 -27.21 -0.29 0.53
C LEU A 3 -25.92 0.26 -0.09
N ALA A 4 -24.95 0.66 0.74
CA ALA A 4 -23.67 1.17 0.27
C ALA A 4 -22.80 0.03 -0.29
N GLU A 5 -22.81 -1.13 0.37
CA GLU A 5 -22.16 -2.34 -0.13
C GLU A 5 -22.81 -2.81 -1.44
N PHE A 6 -24.14 -2.87 -1.49
CA PHE A 6 -24.87 -3.21 -2.71
C PHE A 6 -24.51 -2.25 -3.86
N ALA A 7 -24.49 -0.94 -3.60
CA ALA A 7 -24.12 0.05 -4.60
C ALA A 7 -22.66 -0.13 -5.07
N TYR A 8 -21.72 -0.35 -4.16
CA TYR A 8 -20.31 -0.55 -4.49
C TYR A 8 -20.09 -1.81 -5.34
N ASN A 9 -20.67 -2.94 -4.94
CA ASN A 9 -20.50 -4.23 -5.62
C ASN A 9 -21.14 -4.27 -7.01
N ASN A 10 -22.14 -3.42 -7.27
CA ASN A 10 -22.87 -3.36 -8.54
C ASN A 10 -22.48 -2.17 -9.43
N SER A 11 -21.63 -1.27 -8.93
CA SER A 11 -21.10 -0.16 -9.72
C SER A 11 -20.02 -0.63 -10.67
N TYR A 12 -19.99 -0.04 -11.86
CA TYR A 12 -18.95 -0.31 -12.84
C TYR A 12 -17.58 0.13 -12.31
N GLN A 13 -16.59 -0.77 -12.36
CA GLN A 13 -15.23 -0.49 -11.92
C GLN A 13 -14.27 -0.48 -13.11
N SER A 14 -13.66 0.68 -13.37
CA SER A 14 -12.78 0.90 -14.53
C SER A 14 -11.53 0.01 -14.59
N SER A 15 -11.08 -0.53 -13.45
CA SER A 15 -9.92 -1.42 -13.41
C SER A 15 -10.21 -2.85 -13.90
N ILE A 16 -11.46 -3.29 -13.82
CA ILE A 16 -11.92 -4.61 -14.27
C ILE A 16 -12.91 -4.54 -15.43
N GLU A 17 -13.33 -3.32 -15.80
CA GLU A 17 -14.29 -3.01 -16.86
C GLU A 17 -15.62 -3.79 -16.72
N MET A 18 -16.05 -4.00 -15.48
CA MET A 18 -17.33 -4.61 -15.09
C MET A 18 -17.60 -4.31 -13.60
N ALA A 19 -18.74 -4.74 -13.08
CA ALA A 19 -19.02 -4.65 -11.65
C ALA A 19 -18.36 -5.80 -10.87
N PRO A 20 -17.92 -5.60 -9.61
CA PRO A 20 -17.42 -6.69 -8.75
C PRO A 20 -18.38 -7.89 -8.64
N PHE A 21 -19.68 -7.64 -8.58
CA PHE A 21 -20.71 -8.69 -8.60
C PHE A 21 -20.67 -9.52 -9.88
N GLU A 22 -20.55 -8.85 -11.03
CA GLU A 22 -20.46 -9.50 -12.34
C GLU A 22 -19.18 -10.30 -12.49
N ALA A 23 -18.07 -9.78 -11.96
CA ALA A 23 -16.79 -10.49 -11.93
C ALA A 23 -16.86 -11.79 -11.11
N LEU A 24 -17.63 -11.78 -10.01
CA LEU A 24 -17.77 -12.94 -9.12
C LEU A 24 -18.76 -13.98 -9.68
N TYR A 25 -19.92 -13.53 -10.18
CA TYR A 25 -21.02 -14.42 -10.58
C TYR A 25 -21.17 -14.60 -12.08
N GLY A 26 -20.34 -13.93 -12.89
CA GLY A 26 -20.37 -13.95 -14.34
C GLY A 26 -21.61 -13.31 -14.96
N ARG A 27 -22.45 -12.61 -14.17
CA ARG A 27 -23.71 -12.00 -14.62
C ARG A 27 -24.00 -10.71 -13.85
N PRO A 28 -24.72 -9.73 -14.44
CA PRO A 28 -25.12 -8.52 -13.72
C PRO A 28 -26.09 -8.85 -12.57
N CYS A 29 -26.09 -8.00 -11.54
CA CYS A 29 -27.00 -8.15 -10.42
C CYS A 29 -28.44 -7.86 -10.80
N ARG A 30 -29.36 -8.72 -10.34
CA ARG A 30 -30.78 -8.51 -10.50
C ARG A 30 -31.20 -7.35 -9.61
N SER A 31 -31.64 -6.26 -10.24
CA SER A 31 -32.17 -5.09 -9.55
C SER A 31 -33.45 -4.63 -10.26
N PRO A 32 -34.34 -3.87 -9.60
CA PRO A 32 -35.57 -3.35 -10.23
C PRO A 32 -35.33 -2.52 -11.50
N ILE A 33 -34.10 -2.06 -11.72
CA ILE A 33 -33.68 -1.25 -12.87
C ILE A 33 -32.99 -2.11 -13.95
N CYS A 34 -32.44 -3.27 -13.58
CA CYS A 34 -31.73 -4.17 -14.48
C CYS A 34 -32.64 -5.33 -14.93
N TRP A 35 -33.34 -5.13 -16.05
CA TRP A 35 -34.23 -6.10 -16.69
C TRP A 35 -33.46 -7.09 -17.57
N THR A 36 -32.40 -7.71 -17.05
CA THR A 36 -31.74 -8.81 -17.78
C THR A 36 -32.71 -9.99 -17.90
N GLU A 37 -32.73 -10.68 -19.04
CA GLU A 37 -33.71 -11.72 -19.37
C GLU A 37 -33.91 -12.71 -18.22
N VAL A 38 -35.16 -12.84 -17.78
CA VAL A 38 -35.62 -13.82 -16.80
C VAL A 38 -35.81 -15.15 -17.54
N GLY A 39 -34.70 -15.77 -17.95
CA GLY A 39 -34.67 -17.13 -18.48
C GLY A 39 -33.93 -18.05 -17.52
N GLU A 40 -34.36 -19.31 -17.43
CA GLU A 40 -33.51 -20.39 -16.94
C GLU A 40 -32.29 -20.49 -17.87
N THR A 41 -31.20 -19.83 -17.49
CA THR A 41 -29.88 -20.17 -18.03
C THR A 41 -29.49 -21.48 -17.36
N THR A 42 -30.08 -22.58 -17.82
CA THR A 42 -29.62 -23.94 -17.56
C THR A 42 -28.33 -24.17 -18.34
N VAL A 43 -27.27 -23.40 -18.02
CA VAL A 43 -25.92 -23.80 -18.40
C VAL A 43 -25.50 -24.89 -17.41
N LEU A 44 -26.12 -26.06 -17.53
CA LEU A 44 -25.82 -27.25 -16.77
C LEU A 44 -24.81 -28.06 -17.58
N GLY A 45 -23.52 -27.92 -17.27
CA GLY A 45 -22.48 -28.71 -17.93
C GLY A 45 -21.09 -28.06 -18.02
N PRO A 46 -20.20 -28.62 -18.86
CA PRO A 46 -18.83 -28.14 -19.06
C PRO A 46 -18.76 -26.71 -19.65
N ASP A 47 -19.80 -26.24 -20.34
CA ASP A 47 -19.84 -24.92 -20.97
C ASP A 47 -19.80 -23.79 -19.93
N LEU A 48 -20.47 -23.96 -18.78
CA LEU A 48 -20.39 -23.00 -17.67
C LEU A 48 -18.96 -22.89 -17.12
N VAL A 49 -18.28 -24.03 -17.02
CA VAL A 49 -16.89 -24.09 -16.54
C VAL A 49 -15.97 -23.39 -17.55
N GLN A 50 -16.20 -23.56 -18.85
CA GLN A 50 -15.44 -22.87 -19.88
C GLN A 50 -15.66 -21.35 -19.83
N GLU A 51 -16.92 -20.88 -19.83
CA GLU A 51 -17.24 -19.45 -19.74
C GLU A 51 -16.67 -18.80 -18.48
N THR A 52 -16.80 -19.45 -17.33
CA THR A 52 -16.25 -18.93 -16.06
C THR A 52 -14.73 -18.87 -16.10
N THR A 53 -14.07 -19.88 -16.68
CA THR A 53 -12.61 -19.90 -16.83
C THR A 53 -12.13 -18.78 -17.74
N GLU A 54 -12.84 -18.50 -18.83
CA GLU A 54 -12.55 -17.38 -19.73
C GLU A 54 -12.74 -16.02 -19.04
N LYS A 55 -13.85 -15.82 -18.33
CA LYS A 55 -14.09 -14.61 -17.55
C LYS A 55 -12.99 -14.39 -16.50
N VAL A 56 -12.57 -15.44 -15.78
CA VAL A 56 -11.48 -15.35 -14.81
C VAL A 56 -10.15 -14.95 -15.47
N LYS A 57 -9.84 -15.48 -16.67
CA LYS A 57 -8.65 -15.08 -17.44
C LYS A 57 -8.68 -13.59 -17.78
N VAL A 58 -9.81 -13.10 -18.28
CA VAL A 58 -10.01 -11.67 -18.61
C VAL A 58 -9.84 -10.79 -17.36
N ILE A 59 -10.49 -11.15 -16.25
CA ILE A 59 -10.39 -10.40 -14.99
C ILE A 59 -8.94 -10.32 -14.51
N ARG A 60 -8.20 -11.44 -14.53
CA ARG A 60 -6.78 -11.47 -14.15
C ARG A 60 -5.94 -10.55 -15.03
N GLN A 61 -6.15 -10.59 -16.34
CA GLN A 61 -5.41 -9.75 -17.29
C GLN A 61 -5.71 -8.26 -17.08
N ARG A 62 -6.98 -7.90 -16.85
CA ARG A 62 -7.39 -6.52 -16.56
C ARG A 62 -6.81 -6.02 -15.25
N LEU A 63 -6.86 -6.84 -14.19
CA LEU A 63 -6.25 -6.52 -12.90
C LEU A 63 -4.74 -6.29 -13.02
N LEU A 64 -4.03 -7.14 -13.75
CA LEU A 64 -2.60 -6.96 -14.01
C LEU A 64 -2.31 -5.67 -14.76
N THR A 65 -3.14 -5.33 -15.75
CA THR A 65 -3.01 -4.09 -16.53
C THR A 65 -3.26 -2.86 -15.66
N ALA A 66 -4.30 -2.89 -14.83
CA ALA A 66 -4.62 -1.82 -13.89
C ALA A 66 -3.51 -1.64 -12.83
N GLN A 67 -3.00 -2.73 -12.26
CA GLN A 67 -1.87 -2.70 -11.31
C GLN A 67 -0.60 -2.14 -11.98
N SER A 68 -0.29 -2.58 -13.20
CA SER A 68 0.87 -2.09 -13.95
C SER A 68 0.76 -0.58 -14.24
N ARG A 69 -0.44 -0.10 -14.57
CA ARG A 69 -0.73 1.34 -14.75
C ARG A 69 -0.59 2.13 -13.45
N GLN A 70 -1.13 1.60 -12.35
CA GLN A 70 -0.98 2.23 -11.02
C GLN A 70 0.49 2.32 -10.62
N LYS A 71 1.24 1.23 -10.81
CA LYS A 71 2.68 1.17 -10.56
C LYS A 71 3.43 2.20 -11.40
N SER A 72 3.22 2.23 -12.72
CA SER A 72 3.92 3.18 -13.59
C SER A 72 3.63 4.64 -13.24
N TYR A 73 2.40 4.97 -12.86
CA TYR A 73 2.04 6.33 -12.43
C TYR A 73 2.65 6.69 -11.08
N ALA A 74 2.65 5.77 -10.13
CA ALA A 74 3.18 5.98 -8.79
C ALA A 74 4.71 6.09 -8.82
N ASP A 75 5.39 5.18 -9.53
CA ASP A 75 6.84 5.11 -9.58
C ASP A 75 7.44 6.28 -10.37
N ARG A 76 6.77 6.77 -11.43
CA ARG A 76 7.24 7.93 -12.21
C ARG A 76 7.51 9.18 -11.37
N ARG A 77 6.80 9.37 -10.27
CA ARG A 77 6.96 10.55 -9.38
C ARG A 77 7.85 10.29 -8.18
N ARG A 78 8.32 9.05 -7.98
CA ARG A 78 9.13 8.66 -6.82
C ARG A 78 10.59 8.53 -7.22
N ARG A 79 11.48 8.95 -6.33
CA ARG A 79 12.91 8.66 -6.44
C ARG A 79 13.19 7.36 -5.69
N PRO A 80 13.96 6.42 -6.26
CA PRO A 80 14.40 5.26 -5.50
C PRO A 80 15.32 5.76 -4.38
N LEU A 81 14.85 5.70 -3.14
CA LEU A 81 15.71 5.86 -1.97
C LEU A 81 16.19 4.46 -1.59
N MET A 82 17.48 4.24 -1.74
CA MET A 82 18.16 3.06 -1.22
C MET A 82 19.24 3.53 -0.27
N PHE A 83 19.30 2.89 0.89
CA PHE A 83 20.35 3.09 1.86
C PHE A 83 21.21 1.85 1.97
N THR A 84 22.48 2.05 2.27
CA THR A 84 23.45 1.00 2.58
C THR A 84 23.61 0.81 4.09
N VAL A 85 24.04 -0.39 4.50
CA VAL A 85 24.44 -0.64 5.89
C VAL A 85 25.63 0.28 6.23
N GLY A 86 25.59 0.93 7.39
CA GLY A 86 26.55 1.98 7.78
C GLY A 86 26.15 3.40 7.39
N ASP A 87 25.14 3.57 6.51
CA ASP A 87 24.60 4.91 6.25
C ASP A 87 23.91 5.45 7.50
N HIS A 88 24.06 6.76 7.70
CA HIS A 88 23.32 7.47 8.73
C HIS A 88 22.03 8.04 8.15
N VAL A 89 20.93 7.91 8.89
CA VAL A 89 19.62 8.39 8.48
C VAL A 89 18.88 9.06 9.62
N PHE A 90 18.12 10.10 9.28
CA PHE A 90 17.18 10.72 10.18
C PHE A 90 15.87 9.95 10.24
N LEU A 91 15.35 9.74 11.45
CA LEU A 91 14.05 9.11 11.67
C LEU A 91 12.94 10.16 11.84
N LYS A 92 11.85 10.00 11.07
CA LYS A 92 10.67 10.87 11.11
C LYS A 92 9.84 10.65 12.37
N VAL A 93 9.47 11.75 13.02
CA VAL A 93 8.62 11.75 14.23
C VAL A 93 7.18 12.10 13.86
N ALA A 94 6.22 11.33 14.37
CA ALA A 94 4.81 11.64 14.17
C ALA A 94 4.30 12.66 15.20
N PRO A 95 3.54 13.70 14.78
CA PRO A 95 2.93 14.64 15.72
C PRO A 95 1.72 14.02 16.47
N ARG A 96 1.17 12.92 15.97
CA ARG A 96 -0.03 12.26 16.55
C ARG A 96 0.36 11.42 17.77
N ARG A 97 -0.48 11.45 18.81
CA ARG A 97 -0.36 10.65 20.04
C ARG A 97 -0.35 9.16 19.66
N GLY A 98 0.71 8.43 20.03
CA GLY A 98 0.79 6.96 19.88
C GLY A 98 1.66 6.41 18.73
N LEU A 99 2.13 7.23 17.78
CA LEU A 99 2.88 6.75 16.61
C LEU A 99 4.39 7.08 16.64
N MET A 100 5.02 6.96 17.81
CA MET A 100 6.41 7.38 18.10
C MET A 100 6.54 8.89 18.35
N ARG A 101 6.42 9.28 19.63
CA ARG A 101 6.64 10.66 20.10
C ARG A 101 7.97 10.68 20.86
N PHE A 102 8.99 11.29 20.27
CA PHE A 102 10.31 11.42 20.89
C PHE A 102 10.39 12.78 21.59
N GLY A 103 10.47 12.78 22.93
CA GLY A 103 10.58 14.00 23.75
C GLY A 103 9.27 14.76 24.03
N ARG A 104 9.40 15.98 24.57
CA ARG A 104 8.27 16.89 24.87
C ARG A 104 7.77 17.53 23.57
N SER A 105 6.50 17.30 23.25
CA SER A 105 5.86 17.85 22.06
C SER A 105 5.40 19.28 22.30
N GLY A 106 5.85 20.21 21.45
CA GLY A 106 5.47 21.62 21.45
C GLY A 106 5.48 22.18 20.04
N LYS A 107 5.13 23.46 19.88
CA LYS A 107 5.38 24.18 18.62
C LYS A 107 6.90 24.24 18.39
N LEU A 108 7.33 24.15 17.13
CA LEU A 108 8.75 24.22 16.71
C LEU A 108 9.65 23.02 17.09
N THR A 109 9.10 21.88 17.50
CA THR A 109 9.91 20.67 17.67
C THR A 109 10.38 20.11 16.32
N PRO A 110 11.58 19.51 16.25
CA PRO A 110 12.08 18.92 15.02
C PRO A 110 11.18 17.78 14.55
N ARG A 111 10.96 17.69 13.23
CA ARG A 111 10.16 16.61 12.60
C ARG A 111 10.94 15.33 12.39
N PHE A 112 12.26 15.42 12.49
CA PHE A 112 13.21 14.36 12.29
C PHE A 112 14.18 14.39 13.46
N ILE A 113 14.46 13.24 14.04
CA ILE A 113 15.46 13.08 15.10
C ILE A 113 16.65 12.32 14.55
N GLY A 114 17.81 12.56 15.18
CA GLY A 114 19.00 11.70 15.20
C GLY A 114 19.48 11.16 13.86
N PRO A 115 20.73 11.38 13.45
CA PRO A 115 21.34 10.43 12.54
C PRO A 115 21.52 9.10 13.28
N PHE A 116 20.78 8.07 12.86
CA PHE A 116 20.95 6.70 13.32
C PHE A 116 21.62 5.88 12.23
N GLU A 117 22.56 5.04 12.62
CA GLU A 117 23.21 4.11 11.70
C GLU A 117 22.25 3.00 11.29
N ILE A 118 22.26 2.63 10.02
CA ILE A 118 21.57 1.45 9.51
C ILE A 118 22.42 0.22 9.81
N LEU A 119 21.93 -0.65 10.68
CA LEU A 119 22.57 -1.91 11.05
C LEU A 119 22.34 -3.00 10.00
N GLU A 120 21.12 -3.08 9.48
CA GLU A 120 20.71 -4.16 8.57
C GLU A 120 19.61 -3.70 7.61
N ARG A 121 19.64 -4.21 6.38
CA ARG A 121 18.54 -4.09 5.42
C ARG A 121 17.67 -5.36 5.47
N ILE A 122 16.50 -5.26 6.08
CA ILE A 122 15.56 -6.39 6.22
C ILE A 122 14.82 -6.68 4.92
N GLY A 123 14.56 -5.65 4.11
CA GLY A 123 13.91 -5.81 2.81
C GLY A 123 14.16 -4.62 1.89
N GLU A 124 13.44 -4.59 0.76
CA GLU A 124 13.59 -3.49 -0.20
C GLU A 124 13.25 -2.14 0.43
N VAL A 125 12.28 -2.13 1.35
CA VAL A 125 11.65 -0.93 1.92
C VAL A 125 11.80 -0.84 3.45
N ALA A 126 12.48 -1.78 4.09
CA ALA A 126 12.57 -1.87 5.55
C ALA A 126 14.02 -2.00 6.03
N TYR A 127 14.40 -1.18 7.01
CA TYR A 127 15.76 -1.07 7.54
C TYR A 127 15.75 -1.11 9.07
N ARG A 128 16.74 -1.79 9.65
CA ARG A 128 17.00 -1.80 11.09
C ARG A 128 17.99 -0.70 11.45
N LEU A 129 17.65 0.11 12.45
CA LEU A 129 18.47 1.23 12.93
C LEU A 129 19.12 0.93 14.28
N ALA A 130 20.30 1.48 14.50
CA ALA A 130 20.93 1.53 15.82
C ALA A 130 20.22 2.58 16.68
N LEU A 131 19.16 2.16 17.38
CA LEU A 131 18.44 3.04 18.30
C LEU A 131 19.15 3.13 19.66
N PRO A 132 19.27 4.34 20.24
CA PRO A 132 19.88 4.54 21.54
C PRO A 132 19.00 3.96 22.67
N PRO A 133 19.56 3.66 23.86
CA PRO A 133 18.84 2.97 24.94
C PRO A 133 17.57 3.67 25.43
N HIS A 134 17.51 5.01 25.32
CA HIS A 134 16.33 5.79 25.68
C HIS A 134 15.14 5.58 24.73
N LEU A 135 15.36 4.94 23.56
CA LEU A 135 14.36 4.55 22.58
C LEU A 135 14.11 3.03 22.54
N SER A 136 14.61 2.27 23.51
CA SER A 136 14.48 0.80 23.59
C SER A 136 13.03 0.28 23.57
N GLY A 137 12.04 1.11 23.91
CA GLY A 137 10.62 0.75 23.80
C GLY A 137 10.05 0.82 22.37
N VAL A 138 10.84 1.22 21.38
CA VAL A 138 10.45 1.37 19.98
C VAL A 138 11.08 0.26 19.15
N HIS A 139 10.29 -0.32 18.24
CA HIS A 139 10.83 -1.26 17.26
C HIS A 139 11.88 -0.57 16.39
N ASP A 140 13.04 -1.20 16.26
CA ASP A 140 14.22 -0.72 15.55
C ASP A 140 14.10 -0.83 14.02
N VAL A 141 13.02 -1.43 13.51
CA VAL A 141 12.75 -1.63 12.09
C VAL A 141 11.79 -0.58 11.56
N PHE A 142 12.24 0.18 10.56
CA PHE A 142 11.46 1.27 9.97
C PHE A 142 11.32 1.14 8.46
N HIS A 143 10.18 1.59 7.96
CA HIS A 143 9.91 1.70 6.53
C HIS A 143 10.67 2.91 5.94
N VAL A 144 11.19 2.80 4.70
CA VAL A 144 12.02 3.81 4.03
C VAL A 144 11.39 5.20 3.98
N SER A 145 10.05 5.28 3.97
CA SER A 145 9.29 6.54 3.98
C SER A 145 9.40 7.34 5.29
N MET A 146 9.86 6.69 6.37
CA MET A 146 10.15 7.32 7.66
C MET A 146 11.62 7.75 7.77
N LEU A 147 12.45 7.42 6.79
CA LEU A 147 13.89 7.68 6.82
C LEU A 147 14.24 8.82 5.85
N ARG A 148 15.26 9.59 6.22
CA ARG A 148 15.86 10.61 5.34
C ARG A 148 17.37 10.50 5.42
N LYS A 149 18.05 10.55 4.27
CA LYS A 149 19.52 10.51 4.22
C LYS A 149 20.12 11.61 5.09
N TYR A 150 21.08 11.25 5.94
CA TYR A 150 21.95 12.20 6.61
C TYR A 150 23.06 12.62 5.65
N GLU A 151 23.24 13.94 5.48
CA GLU A 151 24.41 14.48 4.79
C GLU A 151 25.38 14.97 5.87
N PRO A 152 26.58 14.37 5.98
CA PRO A 152 27.54 14.74 7.01
C PRO A 152 28.01 16.17 6.78
N ASP A 153 27.80 17.01 7.79
CA ASP A 153 28.39 18.34 7.86
C ASP A 153 29.68 18.22 8.70
N PRO A 154 30.85 18.68 8.21
CA PRO A 154 32.10 18.62 8.96
C PRO A 154 32.06 19.35 10.32
N THR A 155 31.06 20.19 10.55
CA THR A 155 30.85 20.88 11.84
C THR A 155 29.94 20.12 12.81
N HIS A 156 29.25 19.07 12.35
CA HIS A 156 28.27 18.32 13.12
C HIS A 156 28.92 17.08 13.75
N VAL A 157 29.18 17.15 15.05
CA VAL A 157 29.67 16.00 15.83
C VAL A 157 28.50 15.06 16.12
N LEU A 158 28.68 13.78 15.78
CA LEU A 158 27.76 12.72 16.14
C LEU A 158 28.08 12.24 17.55
N ASP A 159 27.39 12.79 18.55
CA ASP A 159 27.47 12.30 19.92
C ASP A 159 26.70 10.97 20.01
N TRP A 160 27.41 9.89 20.36
CA TRP A 160 26.91 8.52 20.48
C TRP A 160 26.44 8.19 21.90
#